data_AF-A0A1B1ZHT0-F1
#
_entry.id   AF-A0A1B1ZHT0-F1
#
_cell.length_a   1.000
_cell.length_b   1.000
_cell.length_c   1.000
_cell.angle_alpha   90.00
_cell.angle_beta   90.00
_cell.angle_gamma   90.00
#
_symmetry.space_group_name_H-M   'P 1'
#
loop_
_entity.id
_entity.type
_entity.pdbx_description
1 polymer ?
#
loop_
_entity_poly.entity_id
_entity_poly.type
_entity_poly.pdbx_seq_one_letter_code
_entity_poly.pdbx_strand_id
1 'polypeptide(L)'
;MDTTSQKLGRLIEEYKVATDQPALSLRKLAEQMKDAGFPVTHQTLALVMAGKSVPGEVTRAMLTEFFGTNPFYFDRVEPRTAELLGRVVKLDETGHRALGRLLDELEAAGPQARRDDA
;
A
#
# COMPACT_ATOMS: atom_id res chain seq x y z
N MET A 1 -5.68 14.86 7.48
CA MET A 1 -5.22 13.81 6.55
C MET A 1 -3.89 13.32 7.08
N ASP A 2 -3.76 12.03 7.40
CA ASP A 2 -2.57 11.51 8.06
C ASP A 2 -1.34 11.60 7.14
N THR A 3 -0.20 12.03 7.69
CA THR A 3 1.09 12.04 6.99
C THR A 3 1.65 10.62 6.87
N THR A 4 2.60 10.42 5.94
CA THR A 4 3.31 9.13 5.82
C THR A 4 3.98 8.71 7.13
N SER A 5 4.54 9.66 7.89
CA SER A 5 5.13 9.38 9.20
C SER A 5 4.09 8.90 10.23
N GLN A 6 2.90 9.51 10.27
CA GLN A 6 1.80 9.10 11.15
C GLN A 6 1.27 7.70 10.77
N LYS A 7 1.10 7.46 9.47
CA LYS A 7 0.70 6.16 8.92
C LYS A 7 1.70 5.05 9.28
N LEU A 8 2.99 5.29 9.06
CA LEU A 8 4.04 4.32 9.40
C LEU A 8 4.11 4.09 10.92
N GLY A 9 4.01 5.15 11.73
CA GLY A 9 3.99 5.03 13.17
C GLY A 9 2.85 4.16 13.67
N ARG A 10 1.65 4.32 13.09
CA ARG A 10 0.49 3.48 13.40
C ARG A 10 0.75 2.00 13.09
N LEU A 11 1.25 1.69 11.89
CA LEU A 11 1.57 0.30 11.52
C LEU A 11 2.59 -0.34 12.46
N ILE A 12 3.62 0.42 12.87
CA ILE A 12 4.64 -0.08 13.79
C ILE A 12 4.03 -0.37 15.17
N GLU A 13 3.19 0.51 15.69
CA GLU A 13 2.53 0.29 16.99
C GLU A 13 1.54 -0.88 16.93
N GLU A 14 0.75 -0.99 15.87
CA GLU A 14 -0.15 -2.13 15.65
C GLU A 14 0.63 -3.45 15.56
N TYR A 15 1.77 -3.45 14.86
CA TYR A 15 2.66 -4.62 14.78
C TYR A 15 3.26 -5.00 16.13
N LYS A 16 3.70 -4.02 16.93
CA LYS A 16 4.21 -4.27 18.29
C LYS A 16 3.16 -4.94 19.16
N VAL A 17 1.91 -4.47 19.10
CA VAL A 17 0.80 -5.05 19.84
C VAL A 17 0.51 -6.47 19.33
N ALA A 18 0.41 -6.65 18.02
CA ALA A 18 0.07 -7.95 17.41
C ALA A 18 1.13 -9.03 17.66
N THR A 19 2.40 -8.63 17.86
CA THR A 19 3.52 -9.56 18.08
C THR A 19 4.01 -9.60 19.53
N ASP A 20 3.33 -8.92 20.46
CA ASP A 20 3.72 -8.80 21.87
C ASP A 20 5.16 -8.28 22.08
N GLN A 21 5.54 -7.25 21.31
CA GLN A 21 6.87 -6.62 21.33
C GLN A 21 6.79 -5.11 21.65
N PRO A 22 6.34 -4.69 22.85
CA PRO A 22 6.16 -3.27 23.17
C PRO A 22 7.45 -2.45 23.12
N ALA A 23 8.61 -3.07 23.38
CA ALA A 23 9.92 -2.43 23.36
C ALA A 23 10.66 -2.56 22.01
N LEU A 24 9.97 -2.95 20.92
CA LEU A 24 10.59 -3.12 19.62
C LEU A 24 11.21 -1.80 19.13
N SER A 25 12.54 -1.80 18.96
CA SER A 25 13.26 -0.68 18.37
C SER A 25 13.17 -0.70 16.85
N LEU A 26 13.32 0.46 16.20
CA LEU A 26 13.39 0.55 14.73
C LEU A 26 14.54 -0.27 14.14
N ARG A 27 15.65 -0.41 14.87
CA ARG A 27 16.77 -1.25 14.45
C ARG A 27 16.38 -2.72 14.42
N LYS A 28 15.74 -3.21 15.49
CA LYS A 28 15.31 -4.60 15.56
C LYS A 28 14.18 -4.90 14.58
N LEU A 29 13.28 -3.94 14.35
CA LEU A 29 12.27 -4.04 13.31
C LEU A 29 12.90 -4.17 11.92
N ALA A 30 13.88 -3.33 11.58
CA ALA A 30 14.57 -3.43 10.29
C ALA A 30 15.29 -4.78 10.09
N GLU A 31 15.86 -5.35 11.16
CA GLU A 31 16.42 -6.71 11.14
C GLU A 31 15.34 -7.76 10.86
N GLN A 32 14.19 -7.70 11.55
CA GLN A 32 13.06 -8.61 11.30
C GLN A 32 12.52 -8.50 9.88
N MET A 33 12.40 -7.29 9.35
CA MET A 33 11.98 -7.06 7.97
C MET A 33 12.95 -7.70 6.98
N LYS A 34 14.27 -7.51 7.20
CA LYS A 34 15.31 -8.12 6.37
C LYS A 34 15.24 -9.65 6.40
N ASP A 35 15.08 -10.23 7.58
CA ASP A 35 15.00 -11.69 7.75
C ASP A 35 13.74 -12.26 7.06
N ALA A 36 12.67 -11.48 6.98
CA ALA A 36 11.45 -11.80 6.24
C ALA A 36 11.52 -11.54 4.72
N GLY A 37 12.67 -11.09 4.20
CA GLY A 37 12.86 -10.81 2.77
C GLY A 37 12.53 -9.38 2.32
N PHE A 38 12.28 -8.46 3.27
CA PHE A 38 11.97 -7.05 3.01
C PHE A 38 13.12 -6.15 3.47
N PRO A 39 14.15 -5.89 2.63
CA PRO A 39 15.38 -5.21 3.05
C PRO A 39 15.21 -3.68 3.20
N VAL A 40 14.36 -3.25 4.14
CA VAL A 40 14.20 -1.84 4.52
C VAL A 40 15.16 -1.50 5.67
N THR A 41 16.02 -0.51 5.47
CA THR A 41 17.02 -0.16 6.49
C THR A 41 16.42 0.62 7.65
N HIS A 42 17.02 0.49 8.84
CA HIS A 42 16.69 1.31 10.00
C HIS A 42 16.76 2.82 9.69
N GLN A 43 17.74 3.26 8.89
CA GLN A 43 17.90 4.67 8.55
C GLN A 43 16.72 5.17 7.70
N THR A 44 16.26 4.35 6.74
CA THR A 44 15.06 4.63 5.96
C THR A 44 13.84 4.79 6.88
N LEU A 45 13.59 3.83 7.78
CA LEU A 45 12.49 3.90 8.73
C LEU A 45 12.57 5.16 9.61
N ALA A 46 13.75 5.47 10.15
CA ALA A 46 13.97 6.64 11.00
C ALA A 46 13.71 7.96 10.26
N LEU A 47 14.15 8.08 9.01
CA LEU A 47 13.91 9.27 8.19
C LEU A 47 12.44 9.46 7.86
N VAL A 48 11.72 8.37 7.53
CA VAL A 48 10.28 8.42 7.26
C VAL A 48 9.49 8.77 8.53
N MET A 49 9.81 8.13 9.66
CA MET A 49 9.18 8.43 10.96
C MET A 49 9.40 9.88 11.39
N ALA A 50 10.59 10.43 11.14
CA ALA A 50 10.90 11.84 11.41
C ALA A 50 10.25 12.82 10.41
N GLY A 51 9.53 12.33 9.40
CA GLY A 51 8.95 13.16 8.33
C GLY A 51 9.98 13.80 7.41
N LYS A 52 11.24 13.33 7.44
CA LYS A 52 12.36 13.85 6.63
C LYS A 52 12.49 13.19 5.27
N SER A 53 11.76 12.10 5.04
CA SER A 53 11.76 11.36 3.78
C SER A 53 10.38 10.81 3.49
N VAL A 54 10.02 10.80 2.20
CA VAL A 54 8.86 10.05 1.69
C VAL A 54 9.40 8.79 1.04
N PRO A 55 8.96 7.59 1.48
CA PRO A 55 9.43 6.34 0.90
C PRO A 55 9.01 6.26 -0.58
N GLY A 56 9.92 5.81 -1.44
CA GLY A 56 9.62 5.53 -2.85
C GLY A 56 8.66 4.34 -3.00
N GLU A 57 8.13 4.15 -4.20
CA GLU A 57 7.11 3.13 -4.50
C GLU A 57 7.51 1.72 -4.06
N VAL A 58 8.73 1.28 -4.41
CA VAL A 58 9.26 -0.03 -4.02
C VAL A 58 9.31 -0.19 -2.50
N THR A 59 9.76 0.83 -1.77
CA THR A 59 9.80 0.81 -0.30
C THR A 59 8.39 0.78 0.29
N ARG A 60 7.44 1.51 -0.30
CA ARG A 60 6.04 1.48 0.14
C ARG A 60 5.45 0.08 -0.04
N ALA A 61 5.68 -0.55 -1.19
CA ALA A 61 5.24 -1.92 -1.46
C ALA A 61 5.79 -2.91 -0.41
N MET A 62 7.10 -2.86 -0.14
CA MET A 62 7.72 -3.70 0.90
C MET A 62 7.12 -3.46 2.29
N LEU A 63 6.86 -2.20 2.65
CA LEU A 63 6.23 -1.88 3.93
C LEU A 63 4.79 -2.42 3.99
N THR A 64 4.00 -2.22 2.94
CA THR A 64 2.61 -2.69 2.92
C THR A 64 2.52 -4.22 2.96
N GLU A 65 3.45 -4.91 2.30
CA GLU A 65 3.52 -6.36 2.29
C GLU A 65 3.97 -6.90 3.65
N PHE A 66 5.06 -6.37 4.22
CA PHE A 66 5.55 -6.79 5.54
C PHE A 66 4.49 -6.61 6.64
N PHE A 67 3.78 -5.48 6.64
CA PHE A 67 2.73 -5.19 7.62
C PHE A 67 1.37 -5.81 7.28
N GLY A 68 1.23 -6.47 6.12
CA GLY A 68 -0.03 -7.10 5.70
C GLY A 68 -1.18 -6.11 5.53
N THR A 69 -0.92 -4.91 4.99
CA THR A 69 -1.93 -3.87 4.75
C THR A 69 -2.20 -3.66 3.26
N ASN A 70 -3.21 -2.86 2.94
CA ASN A 70 -3.57 -2.51 1.57
C ASN A 70 -2.37 -1.86 0.83
N PRO A 71 -2.04 -2.28 -0.40
CA PRO A 71 -0.99 -1.67 -1.24
C PRO A 71 -1.06 -0.14 -1.34
N PHE A 72 -2.26 0.45 -1.29
CA PHE A 72 -2.48 1.90 -1.39
C PHE A 72 -2.45 2.63 -0.04
N TYR A 73 -2.07 1.95 1.06
CA TYR A 73 -2.18 2.49 2.41
C TYR A 73 -1.46 3.84 2.57
N PHE A 74 -0.27 3.98 1.98
CA PHE A 74 0.52 5.21 2.07
C PHE A 74 0.09 6.28 1.06
N ASP A 75 -0.61 5.89 -0.01
CA ASP A 75 -0.92 6.80 -1.10
C ASP A 75 -2.05 7.76 -0.75
N ARG A 76 -2.06 8.88 -1.48
CA ARG A 76 -3.23 9.76 -1.53
C ARG A 76 -4.13 9.22 -2.62
N VAL A 77 -5.13 8.46 -2.21
CA VAL A 77 -6.18 8.01 -3.12
C VAL A 77 -7.11 9.18 -3.39
N GLU A 78 -7.32 9.53 -4.66
CA GLU A 78 -8.30 10.56 -5.04
C GLU A 78 -9.71 10.15 -4.56
N PRO A 79 -10.58 11.12 -4.20
CA PRO A 79 -11.90 10.81 -3.63
C PRO A 79 -12.72 9.82 -4.47
N ARG A 80 -12.67 9.97 -5.80
CA ARG A 80 -13.38 9.06 -6.73
C ARG A 80 -12.82 7.65 -6.70
N THR A 81 -11.50 7.50 -6.66
CA THR A 81 -10.84 6.19 -6.56
C THR A 81 -11.14 5.55 -5.20
N ALA A 82 -11.18 6.32 -4.12
CA ALA A 82 -11.54 5.82 -2.79
C ALA A 82 -13.00 5.35 -2.74
N GLU A 83 -13.93 6.09 -3.36
CA GLU A 83 -15.32 5.68 -3.50
C GLU A 83 -15.43 4.37 -4.29
N LEU A 84 -14.73 4.26 -5.42
CA LEU A 84 -14.72 3.05 -6.23
C LEU A 84 -14.18 1.85 -5.44
N LEU A 85 -13.01 1.97 -4.80
CA LEU A 85 -12.46 0.92 -3.94
C LEU A 85 -13.46 0.51 -2.85
N GLY A 86 -14.12 1.47 -2.20
CA GLY A 86 -15.15 1.20 -1.20
C GLY A 86 -16.37 0.44 -1.74
N ARG A 87 -16.73 0.64 -3.01
CA ARG A 87 -17.77 -0.15 -3.69
C ARG A 87 -17.28 -1.55 -4.06
N VAL A 88 -16.05 -1.67 -4.56
CA VAL A 88 -15.44 -2.95 -4.94
C VAL A 88 -15.33 -3.89 -3.75
N VAL A 89 -14.94 -3.39 -2.57
CA VAL A 89 -14.83 -4.21 -1.34
C VAL A 89 -16.17 -4.82 -0.92
N LYS A 90 -17.30 -4.25 -1.33
CA LYS A 90 -18.64 -4.75 -0.98
C LYS A 90 -19.21 -5.78 -1.96
N LEU A 91 -18.54 -6.01 -3.08
CA LEU A 91 -18.98 -6.99 -4.07
C LEU A 91 -18.75 -8.41 -3.55
N ASP A 92 -19.60 -9.34 -3.97
CA ASP A 92 -19.37 -10.77 -3.84
C ASP A 92 -18.48 -11.29 -4.99
N GLU A 93 -18.13 -12.57 -4.97
CA GLU A 93 -17.27 -13.19 -5.98
C GLU A 93 -17.80 -13.02 -7.41
N THR A 94 -19.13 -13.07 -7.58
CA THR A 94 -19.77 -12.85 -8.88
C THR A 94 -19.61 -11.41 -9.35
N GLY A 95 -19.80 -10.45 -8.43
CA GLY A 95 -19.57 -9.03 -8.67
C GLY A 95 -18.11 -8.72 -9.01
N HIS A 96 -17.15 -9.32 -8.31
CA HIS A 96 -15.71 -9.17 -8.62
C HIS A 96 -15.38 -9.69 -10.02
N ARG A 97 -15.90 -10.86 -10.41
CA ARG A 97 -15.69 -11.41 -11.76
C ARG A 97 -16.31 -10.54 -12.86
N ALA A 98 -17.52 -10.01 -12.62
CA ALA A 98 -18.17 -9.13 -13.58
C ALA A 98 -17.40 -7.82 -13.75
N LEU A 99 -16.91 -7.24 -12.66
CA LEU A 99 -16.08 -6.05 -12.69
C LEU A 99 -14.76 -6.29 -13.41
N GLY A 100 -14.09 -7.42 -13.19
CA GLY A 100 -12.87 -7.79 -13.90
C GLY A 100 -13.06 -7.76 -15.41
N ARG A 101 -14.10 -8.44 -15.92
CA ARG A 101 -14.43 -8.43 -17.35
C ARG A 101 -14.69 -7.03 -17.91
N LEU A 102 -15.40 -6.18 -17.16
CA LEU A 102 -15.66 -4.81 -17.58
C LEU A 102 -14.36 -4.00 -17.68
N LEU A 103 -13.42 -4.19 -16.75
CA LEU A 103 -12.13 -3.51 -16.80
C LEU A 103 -11.31 -3.99 -18.00
N ASP A 104 -11.29 -5.30 -18.27
CA ASP A 104 -10.63 -5.86 -19.45
C ASP A 104 -11.19 -5.28 -20.76
N GLU A 105 -12.53 -5.15 -20.86
CA GLU A 105 -13.21 -4.52 -22.01
C GLU A 105 -12.83 -3.05 -22.18
N LEU A 106 -12.76 -2.29 -21.08
CA LEU A 106 -12.39 -0.87 -21.10
C LEU A 106 -10.92 -0.66 -21.48
N GLU A 107 -10.02 -1.53 -21.04
CA GLU A 107 -8.61 -1.52 -21.42
C GLU A 107 -8.43 -1.84 -22.90
N ALA A 108 -9.15 -2.86 -23.40
CA ALA A 108 -9.15 -3.23 -24.82
C ALA A 108 -9.73 -2.12 -25.72
N ALA A 109 -10.70 -1.36 -25.23
CA ALA A 109 -11.29 -0.21 -25.92
C ALA A 109 -10.46 1.10 -25.79
N GLY A 110 -9.27 1.04 -25.19
CA GLY A 110 -8.33 2.16 -25.03
C GLY A 110 -7.90 2.81 -26.37
N PRO A 111 -7.18 3.96 -26.31
CA PRO A 111 -7.08 4.94 -27.40
C PRO A 111 -6.47 4.48 -28.74
N GLN A 112 -5.97 3.24 -28.86
CA GLN A 112 -5.58 2.65 -30.15
C GLN A 112 -6.78 2.45 -31.09
N ALA A 113 -7.98 2.16 -30.57
CA ALA A 113 -9.16 1.87 -31.40
C ALA A 113 -9.72 3.10 -32.17
N ARG A 114 -9.21 4.32 -31.92
CA ARG A 114 -9.64 5.54 -32.64
C ARG A 114 -8.74 5.92 -33.82
N ARG A 115 -7.71 5.13 -34.13
CA ARG A 115 -6.77 5.43 -35.24
C ARG A 115 -7.05 4.65 -36.52
N ASP A 116 -7.92 3.65 -36.49
CA ASP A 116 -8.20 2.82 -37.67
C ASP A 116 -9.40 3.33 -38.50
N ASP A 117 -10.02 4.45 -38.10
CA ASP A 117 -11.13 5.11 -38.81
C ASP A 117 -10.78 6.55 -39.29
N ALA A 118 -9.50 6.88 -39.50
CA ALA A 118 -9.05 8.18 -40.03
C ALA A 118 -8.34 8.08 -41.39
#